data_AF-A0A923KPP7-F1
#
_entry.id   AF-A0A923KPP7-F1
#
_cell.length_a   1.000
_cell.length_b   1.000
_cell.length_c   1.000
_cell.angle_alpha   90.00
_cell.angle_beta   90.00
_cell.angle_gamma   90.00
#
_symmetry.space_group_name_H-M   'P 1'
#
loop_
_entity.id
_entity.type
_entity.pdbx_description
1 polymer ?
#
loop_
_entity_poly.entity_id
_entity_poly.type
_entity_poly.pdbx_seq_one_letter_code
_entity_poly.pdbx_strand_id
1 'polypeptide(L)'
;MIYEILVRPSDNKKMTSDNLIWIESDLPSRSFEKWLRDRALLDGTLNAPIVRWSIVQTTRPAHFKLATQAKALKSRISELMSAQPEVREVPDASIALSAFRLKAQKTELAGAYL
;
A
#
# COMPACT_ATOMS: atom_id res chain seq x y z
N MET A 1 5.68 -5.51 15.76
CA MET A 1 4.29 -5.41 16.29
C MET A 1 3.38 -4.92 15.17
N ILE A 2 2.13 -5.39 15.10
CA ILE A 2 1.19 -4.93 14.07
C ILE A 2 0.23 -3.90 14.68
N TYR A 3 0.19 -2.73 14.06
CA TYR A 3 -0.73 -1.65 14.36
C TYR A 3 -1.80 -1.59 13.28
N GLU A 4 -3.05 -1.44 13.68
CA GLU A 4 -4.14 -1.11 12.78
C GLU A 4 -4.45 0.38 12.90
N ILE A 5 -4.46 1.06 11.75
CA ILE A 5 -4.94 2.43 11.65
C ILE A 5 -6.22 2.44 10.81
N LEU A 6 -7.15 3.29 11.21
CA LEU A 6 -8.37 3.55 10.47
C LEU A 6 -8.25 4.95 9.85
N VAL A 7 -8.12 4.97 8.54
CA VAL A 7 -7.99 6.21 7.75
C VAL A 7 -9.36 6.77 7.45
N ARG A 8 -9.48 8.09 7.51
CA ARG A 8 -10.69 8.78 7.13
C ARG A 8 -10.86 8.73 5.60
N PRO A 9 -12.04 8.40 5.09
CA PRO A 9 -12.32 8.52 3.68
C PRO A 9 -12.53 9.99 3.28
N SER A 10 -12.36 10.29 1.98
CA SER A 10 -12.80 11.56 1.40
C SER A 10 -14.27 11.89 1.72
N ASP A 11 -14.60 13.18 1.79
CA ASP A 11 -15.95 13.66 2.11
C ASP A 11 -17.02 12.95 1.25
N ASN A 12 -18.14 12.60 1.88
CA ASN A 12 -19.26 11.81 1.35
C ASN A 12 -19.03 10.29 1.12
N LYS A 13 -17.85 9.71 1.40
CA LYS A 13 -17.67 8.25 1.31
C LYS A 13 -17.92 7.54 2.64
N LYS A 14 -18.63 6.41 2.58
CA LYS A 14 -18.80 5.51 3.73
C LYS A 14 -17.47 4.87 4.11
N MET A 15 -17.28 4.67 5.40
CA MET A 15 -16.11 3.98 5.93
C MET A 15 -16.22 2.47 5.63
N THR A 16 -15.27 1.91 4.88
CA THR A 16 -15.21 0.48 4.56
C THR A 16 -13.93 -0.16 5.08
N SER A 17 -13.83 -1.48 4.99
CA SER A 17 -12.64 -2.25 5.38
C SER A 17 -11.37 -1.82 4.64
N ASP A 18 -11.48 -1.22 3.45
CA ASP A 18 -10.34 -0.70 2.68
C ASP A 18 -9.62 0.47 3.35
N ASN A 19 -10.29 1.13 4.29
CA ASN A 19 -9.72 2.22 5.08
C ASN A 19 -8.91 1.72 6.28
N LEU A 20 -8.94 0.41 6.56
CA LEU A 20 -8.12 -0.22 7.59
C LEU A 20 -6.76 -0.58 6.99
N ILE A 21 -5.71 -0.02 7.60
CA ILE A 21 -4.34 -0.31 7.21
C ILE A 21 -3.60 -0.97 8.36
N TRP A 22 -3.01 -2.12 8.08
CA TRP A 22 -2.11 -2.80 9.02
C TRP A 22 -0.66 -2.45 8.74
N ILE A 23 0.03 -2.04 9.80
CA ILE A 23 1.40 -1.55 9.76
C ILE A 23 2.23 -2.39 10.71
N GLU A 24 3.23 -3.06 10.18
CA GLU A 24 4.27 -3.67 10.98
C GLU A 24 5.28 -2.59 11.39
N SER A 25 5.51 -2.46 12.69
CA SER A 25 6.49 -1.53 13.24
C SER A 25 7.20 -2.16 14.43
N ASP A 26 8.49 -1.86 14.54
CA ASP A 26 9.33 -2.19 15.69
C ASP A 26 9.23 -1.15 16.82
N LEU A 27 8.50 -0.06 16.58
CA LEU A 27 8.28 0.96 17.59
C LEU A 27 7.32 0.45 18.68
N PRO A 28 7.53 0.80 19.96
CA PRO A 28 6.55 0.61 21.01
C PRO A 28 5.37 1.57 20.84
N SER A 29 4.23 1.27 21.47
CA SER A 29 2.94 1.92 21.21
C SER A 29 2.96 3.44 21.39
N ARG A 30 3.62 3.95 22.45
CA ARG A 30 3.76 5.40 22.67
C ARG A 30 4.60 6.08 21.59
N SER A 31 5.68 5.43 21.13
CA SER A 31 6.53 5.96 20.07
C SER A 31 5.83 5.91 18.72
N PHE A 32 5.00 4.89 18.48
CA PHE A 32 4.16 4.82 17.29
C PHE A 32 3.10 5.93 17.27
N GLU A 33 2.40 6.17 18.40
CA GLU A 33 1.46 7.28 18.49
C GLU A 33 2.15 8.63 18.26
N LYS A 34 3.31 8.85 18.90
CA LYS A 34 4.12 10.04 18.69
C LYS A 34 4.52 10.19 17.22
N TRP A 35 4.93 9.10 16.56
CA TRP A 35 5.29 9.09 15.14
C TRP A 35 4.14 9.55 14.23
N LEU A 36 2.89 9.19 14.57
CA LEU A 36 1.69 9.64 13.86
C LEU A 36 1.42 11.13 14.10
N ARG A 37 1.53 11.59 15.35
CA ARG A 37 1.34 12.99 15.75
C ARG A 37 2.38 13.92 15.12
N ASP A 38 3.66 13.54 15.19
CA ASP A 38 4.78 14.29 14.61
C ASP A 38 4.63 14.49 13.08
N ARG A 39 3.82 13.64 12.41
CA ARG A 39 3.52 13.71 10.98
C ARG A 39 2.17 14.35 10.65
N ALA A 40 1.48 14.91 11.66
CA ALA A 40 0.12 15.43 11.55
C ALA A 40 -0.90 14.43 10.97
N LEU A 41 -0.64 13.12 11.16
CA LEU A 41 -1.55 12.06 10.71
C LEU A 41 -2.64 11.77 11.74
N LEU A 42 -2.31 11.97 13.01
CA LEU A 42 -3.20 11.78 14.15
C LEU A 42 -3.18 13.07 14.97
N ASP A 43 -4.30 13.77 15.02
CA ASP A 43 -4.47 14.97 15.84
C ASP A 43 -5.90 15.03 16.40
N GLY A 44 -6.14 15.88 17.40
CA GLY A 44 -7.46 16.07 18.01
C GLY A 44 -8.45 16.86 17.15
N THR A 45 -8.03 17.32 15.98
CA THR A 45 -8.88 18.07 15.06
C THR A 45 -9.80 17.15 14.26
N LEU A 46 -10.98 17.65 13.93
CA LEU A 46 -11.91 16.99 13.02
C LEU A 46 -11.37 16.85 11.59
N ASN A 47 -10.12 17.19 11.28
CA ASN A 47 -9.54 17.06 9.93
C ASN A 47 -8.37 16.06 9.86
N ALA A 48 -8.05 15.36 10.95
CA ALA A 48 -6.96 14.40 10.96
C ALA A 48 -7.20 13.23 9.98
N PRO A 49 -6.17 12.82 9.20
CA PRO A 49 -6.26 11.69 8.29
C PRO A 49 -6.57 10.36 8.97
N ILE A 50 -6.04 10.13 10.17
CA ILE A 50 -6.27 8.91 10.94
C ILE A 50 -7.27 9.21 12.06
N VAL A 51 -8.38 8.48 12.04
CA VAL A 51 -9.48 8.65 13.02
C VAL A 51 -9.20 7.84 14.28
N ARG A 52 -8.62 6.65 14.12
CA ARG A 52 -8.33 5.71 15.21
C ARG A 52 -7.11 4.88 14.88
N TRP A 53 -6.39 4.45 15.90
CA TRP A 53 -5.36 3.42 15.79
C TRP A 53 -5.46 2.45 16.97
N SER A 54 -4.99 1.22 16.78
CA SER A 54 -4.93 0.20 17.82
C SER A 54 -3.84 -0.83 17.54
N ILE A 55 -3.46 -1.62 18.55
CA ILE A 55 -2.57 -2.77 18.39
C ILE A 55 -3.45 -3.97 18.08
N VAL A 56 -3.10 -4.73 17.06
CA VAL A 56 -3.85 -5.92 16.67
C VAL A 56 -2.96 -7.14 16.74
N GLN A 57 -3.44 -8.16 17.46
CA GLN A 57 -2.87 -9.50 17.40
C GLN A 57 -3.53 -10.24 16.24
N THR A 58 -2.86 -10.28 15.10
CA THR A 58 -3.35 -10.93 13.89
C THR A 58 -2.26 -11.81 13.30
N THR A 59 -2.68 -12.93 12.69
CA THR A 59 -1.81 -13.79 11.87
C THR A 59 -1.72 -13.29 10.44
N ARG A 60 -2.55 -12.30 10.06
CA ARG A 60 -2.55 -11.76 8.71
C ARG A 60 -1.32 -10.87 8.49
N PRO A 61 -0.74 -10.86 7.28
CA PRO A 61 0.41 -10.02 6.98
C PRO A 61 0.02 -8.54 7.05
N ALA A 62 0.94 -7.71 7.55
CA ALA A 62 0.77 -6.26 7.51
C ALA A 62 0.79 -5.76 6.07
N HIS A 63 0.01 -4.71 5.79
CA HIS A 63 0.00 -4.05 4.49
C HIS A 63 1.31 -3.28 4.24
N PHE A 64 1.90 -2.70 5.29
CA PHE A 64 3.13 -1.93 5.21
C PHE A 64 4.10 -2.27 6.32
N LYS A 65 5.41 -2.17 6.04
CA LYS A 65 6.46 -2.16 7.05
C LYS A 65 6.97 -0.75 7.29
N LEU A 66 6.82 -0.23 8.51
CA LEU A 66 7.14 1.17 8.81
C LEU A 66 8.62 1.53 8.56
N ALA A 67 9.53 0.60 8.84
CA ALA A 67 10.97 0.80 8.71
C ALA A 67 11.41 1.10 7.26
N THR A 68 10.76 0.48 6.27
CA THR A 68 11.17 0.55 4.85
C THR A 68 10.17 1.28 3.96
N GLN A 69 8.89 1.32 4.35
CA GLN A 69 7.79 1.78 3.51
C GLN A 69 7.04 2.99 4.06
N ALA A 70 7.65 3.77 4.96
CA ALA A 70 7.04 4.98 5.53
C ALA A 70 6.52 5.97 4.47
N LYS A 71 7.23 6.13 3.34
CA LYS A 71 6.81 7.00 2.23
C LYS A 71 5.57 6.45 1.50
N ALA A 72 5.55 5.15 1.24
CA ALA A 72 4.42 4.48 0.58
C ALA A 72 3.16 4.50 1.47
N LEU A 73 3.33 4.34 2.79
CA LEU A 73 2.26 4.47 3.76
C LEU A 73 1.61 5.86 3.71
N LYS A 74 2.42 6.93 3.66
CA LYS A 74 1.90 8.31 3.55
C LYS A 74 1.11 8.53 2.26
N SER A 75 1.66 8.11 1.11
CA SER A 75 0.96 8.21 -0.19
C SER A 75 -0.38 7.46 -0.14
N ARG A 76 -0.41 6.25 0.43
CA ARG A 76 -1.66 5.50 0.60
C ARG A 76 -2.68 6.21 1.49
N ILE A 77 -2.25 6.82 2.59
CA ILE A 77 -3.15 7.62 3.46
C ILE A 77 -3.71 8.81 2.69
N SER A 78 -2.88 9.48 1.89
CA SER A 78 -3.31 10.61 1.05
C SER A 78 -4.33 10.18 -0.01
N GLU A 79 -4.14 9.04 -0.68
CA GLU A 79 -5.10 8.49 -1.66
C GLU A 79 -6.48 8.24 -1.05
N LEU A 80 -6.50 7.65 0.15
CA LEU A 80 -7.76 7.36 0.86
C LEU A 80 -8.50 8.65 1.26
N MET A 81 -7.76 9.71 1.57
CA MET A 81 -8.28 11.02 1.91
C MET A 81 -8.78 11.82 0.69
N SER A 82 -8.08 11.77 -0.44
CA SER A 82 -8.35 12.64 -1.60
C SER A 82 -9.32 12.04 -2.63
N ALA A 83 -9.68 10.76 -2.51
CA ALA A 83 -10.46 10.00 -3.49
C ALA A 83 -9.88 9.94 -4.92
N GLN A 84 -8.74 10.57 -5.17
CA GLN A 84 -7.95 10.39 -6.38
C GLN A 84 -6.83 9.39 -6.08
N PRO A 85 -6.84 8.20 -6.69
CA PRO A 85 -5.63 7.39 -6.69
C PRO A 85 -4.52 8.23 -7.32
N GLU A 86 -3.34 8.30 -6.69
CA GLU A 86 -2.15 8.66 -7.46
C GLU A 86 -2.10 7.62 -8.58
N VAL A 87 -2.44 8.06 -9.80
CA VAL A 87 -2.25 7.24 -10.99
C VAL A 87 -0.75 7.07 -11.10
N ARG A 88 -0.22 6.01 -10.49
CA ARG A 88 1.06 5.45 -10.89
C ARG A 88 0.83 5.06 -12.34
N GLU A 89 1.40 5.83 -13.25
CA GLU A 89 1.53 5.43 -14.64
C GLU A 89 2.13 4.02 -14.63
N VAL A 90 1.27 3.04 -14.89
CA VAL A 90 1.71 1.67 -15.11
C VAL A 90 2.52 1.77 -16.40
N PRO A 91 3.83 1.45 -16.39
CA PRO A 91 4.58 1.40 -17.63
C PRO A 91 3.85 0.42 -18.54
N ASP A 92 3.46 0.94 -19.71
CA ASP A 92 2.60 0.29 -20.68
C ASP A 92 2.98 -1.20 -20.85
N ALA A 93 2.13 -2.10 -20.38
CA ALA A 93 2.38 -3.55 -20.43
C ALA A 93 2.54 -4.05 -21.88
N SER A 94 2.18 -3.23 -22.87
CA SER A 94 2.39 -3.47 -24.30
C SER A 94 3.88 -3.57 -24.68
N ILE A 95 4.77 -2.87 -23.97
CA ILE A 95 6.23 -2.93 -24.22
C ILE A 95 6.83 -4.23 -23.64
N ALA A 96 6.34 -4.69 -22.48
CA ALA A 96 6.82 -5.93 -21.87
C ALA A 96 6.38 -7.18 -22.67
N LEU A 97 5.19 -7.15 -23.29
CA LEU A 97 4.67 -8.28 -24.07
C LEU A 97 5.39 -8.45 -25.43
N SER A 98 5.80 -7.33 -26.05
CA SER A 98 6.53 -7.35 -27.33
C SER A 98 7.96 -7.85 -27.19
N ALA A 99 8.62 -7.63 -26.04
CA ALA A 99 9.93 -8.19 -25.72
C ALA A 99 9.91 -9.72 -25.50
N PHE A 100 8.80 -10.28 -25.01
CA PHE A 100 8.66 -11.73 -24.83
C PHE A 100 8.42 -12.49 -26.13
N ARG A 101 7.70 -11.88 -27.09
CA ARG A 101 7.33 -12.52 -28.36
C ARG A 101 8.49 -12.69 -29.34
N LEU A 102 9.58 -11.93 -29.18
CA LEU A 102 10.76 -12.02 -30.05
C LEU A 102 11.80 -13.07 -29.62
N LYS A 103 11.70 -13.65 -28.42
CA LYS A 103 12.59 -14.73 -27.96
C LYS A 103 12.15 -16.13 -28.35
N ALA A 104 11.00 -16.29 -28.98
CA ALA A 104 10.60 -17.56 -29.60
C ALA A 104 11.15 -17.63 -31.04
N GLN A 105 12.48 -17.59 -31.19
CA GLN A 105 13.14 -17.83 -32.47
C GLN A 105 13.68 -19.27 -32.51
N LYS A 106 13.18 -20.01 -33.51
CA LYS A 106 13.72 -21.24 -34.11
C LYS A 106 13.84 -22.48 -33.20
N THR A 107 12.83 -23.34 -33.28
CA THR A 107 13.08 -24.79 -33.26
C THR A 107 13.26 -25.22 -34.71
N GLU A 108 14.52 -25.44 -35.11
CA GLU A 108 14.82 -26.13 -36.37
C GLU A 108 14.26 -27.55 -36.29
N LEU A 109 13.34 -27.89 -37.17
CA LEU A 109 12.89 -29.27 -37.40
C LEU A 109 13.96 -29.99 -38.22
N ALA A 110 15.05 -30.35 -37.55
CA ALA A 110 15.93 -31.43 -37.98
C ALA A 110 15.37 -32.73 -37.39
N GLY A 111 14.78 -33.57 -38.24
CA GLY A 111 14.17 -34.82 -37.80
C GLY A 111 13.73 -35.67 -38.97
N ALA A 112 14.68 -36.43 -39.50
CA ALA A 112 14.50 -37.50 -40.47
C ALA A 112 13.41 -38.48 -40.04
N TYR A 113 12.57 -38.92 -40.99
CA TYR A 113 11.97 -40.25 -40.94
C TYR A 113 11.97 -40.85 -42.35
N LEU A 114 12.34 -42.13 -42.34
CA LEU A 114 12.64 -43.06 -43.44
C LEU A 114 11.54 -43.16 -44.51
#